data_AF-A0A2K8MFV4-F1
#
_entry.id   AF-A0A2K8MFV4-F1
#
_cell.length_a   1.000
_cell.length_b   1.000
_cell.length_c   1.000
_cell.angle_alpha   90.00
_cell.angle_beta   90.00
_cell.angle_gamma   90.00
#
_symmetry.space_group_name_H-M   'P 1'
#
loop_
_entity.id
_entity.type
_entity.pdbx_description
1 polymer ?
#
loop_
_entity_poly.entity_id
_entity_poly.type
_entity_poly.pdbx_seq_one_letter_code
_entity_poly.pdbx_strand_id
1 'polypeptide(L)'
;MLKAALLSLLAFLGLVRGFDLASLPAPAGAQAGGGVAERQALHALASDVSKGGVTITDERLFTVNKAVPWVAIAKRIDNLARQRGAISVALPGADPGKKLAQAWRARDGRGVLVAMVPSPTGGTVGYFAVTFTQR
;
A
#
# COMPACT_ATOMS: atom_id res chain seq x y z
N MET A 1 18.44 -30.82 -13.95
CA MET A 1 17.75 -29.80 -14.78
C MET A 1 16.36 -29.40 -14.27
N LEU A 2 15.77 -30.09 -13.29
CA LEU A 2 14.42 -29.82 -12.76
C LEU A 2 14.30 -28.52 -11.93
N LYS A 3 15.39 -28.04 -11.30
CA LYS A 3 15.39 -26.81 -10.47
C LYS A 3 15.20 -25.52 -11.28
N ALA A 4 15.75 -25.45 -12.50
CA ALA A 4 15.65 -24.27 -13.36
C ALA A 4 14.23 -24.10 -13.93
N ALA A 5 13.55 -25.21 -14.24
CA ALA A 5 12.17 -25.20 -14.69
C ALA A 5 11.20 -24.73 -13.59
N LEU A 6 11.45 -25.07 -12.32
CA LEU A 6 10.60 -24.66 -11.19
C LEU A 6 10.73 -23.15 -10.88
N LEU A 7 11.94 -22.59 -11.00
CA LEU A 7 12.20 -21.15 -10.85
C LEU A 7 11.59 -20.35 -12.01
N SER A 8 11.65 -20.86 -13.24
CA SER A 8 10.94 -20.25 -14.37
C SER A 8 9.42 -20.41 -14.28
N LEU A 9 8.91 -21.51 -13.73
CA LEU A 9 7.47 -21.69 -13.55
C LEU A 9 6.91 -20.74 -12.48
N LEU A 10 7.67 -20.42 -11.42
CA LEU A 10 7.33 -19.35 -10.47
C LEU A 10 7.38 -17.95 -11.12
N ALA A 11 8.29 -17.73 -12.06
CA ALA A 11 8.34 -16.49 -12.86
C ALA A 11 7.21 -16.41 -13.91
N PHE A 12 6.72 -17.55 -14.40
CA PHE A 12 5.64 -17.64 -15.41
C PHE A 12 4.23 -17.69 -14.78
N LEU A 13 4.10 -18.28 -13.58
CA LEU A 13 2.96 -18.10 -12.67
C LEU A 13 2.96 -16.72 -12.00
N GLY A 14 4.05 -15.96 -12.14
CA GLY A 14 4.17 -14.52 -11.88
C GLY A 14 3.32 -13.63 -12.80
N LEU A 15 2.25 -14.20 -13.35
CA LEU A 15 1.07 -13.55 -13.93
C LEU A 15 0.30 -12.79 -12.85
N VAL A 16 0.97 -11.87 -12.18
CA VAL A 16 0.36 -10.82 -11.37
C VAL A 16 1.02 -9.52 -11.77
N ARG A 17 0.56 -8.98 -12.91
CA ARG A 17 0.61 -7.54 -13.15
C ARG A 17 -0.36 -6.87 -12.19
N GLY A 18 -0.01 -6.89 -10.91
CA GLY A 18 -0.80 -6.40 -9.79
C GLY A 18 0.12 -5.94 -8.68
N PHE A 19 -0.37 -5.00 -7.88
CA PHE A 19 0.35 -4.35 -6.79
C PHE A 19 0.63 -5.33 -5.64
N ASP A 20 1.61 -6.23 -5.80
CA ASP A 20 2.05 -7.11 -4.72
C ASP A 20 2.77 -6.30 -3.63
N LEU A 21 2.28 -6.40 -2.40
CA LEU A 21 2.86 -5.72 -1.25
C LEU A 21 4.32 -6.09 -1.03
N ALA A 22 4.73 -7.34 -1.24
CA ALA A 22 6.11 -7.78 -1.01
C ALA A 22 7.11 -7.05 -1.91
N SER A 23 6.66 -6.67 -3.10
CA SER A 23 7.46 -5.94 -4.08
C SER A 23 7.55 -4.43 -3.83
N LEU A 24 6.84 -3.90 -2.83
CA LEU A 24 6.91 -2.49 -2.46
C LEU A 24 8.05 -2.25 -1.47
N PRO A 25 8.89 -1.21 -1.71
CA PRO A 25 9.95 -0.87 -0.79
C PRO A 25 9.37 -0.29 0.49
N ALA A 26 9.96 -0.65 1.62
CA ALA A 26 9.64 -0.01 2.90
C ALA A 26 9.88 1.51 2.82
N PRO A 27 9.16 2.31 3.62
CA PRO A 27 9.49 3.72 3.79
C PRO A 27 10.94 3.91 4.25
N ALA A 28 11.56 5.02 3.89
CA ALA A 28 12.98 5.25 4.15
C ALA A 28 13.27 5.33 5.66
N GLY A 29 14.13 4.44 6.15
CA GLY A 29 14.47 4.34 7.58
C GLY A 29 13.37 3.73 8.44
N ALA A 30 12.43 3.00 7.84
CA ALA A 30 11.37 2.33 8.57
C ALA A 30 11.80 0.95 9.07
N GLN A 31 11.24 0.55 10.21
CA GLN A 31 11.33 -0.80 10.76
C GLN A 31 10.03 -1.54 10.47
N ALA A 32 10.10 -2.84 10.18
CA ALA A 32 8.90 -3.64 9.95
C ALA A 32 8.12 -3.81 11.26
N GLY A 33 6.80 -3.69 11.17
CA GLY A 33 5.89 -3.83 12.30
C GLY A 33 5.14 -2.53 12.64
N GLY A 34 4.29 -2.67 13.66
CA GLY A 34 3.46 -1.61 14.22
C GLY A 34 2.72 -2.20 15.41
N GLY A 35 2.39 -1.38 16.42
CA GLY A 35 1.60 -1.84 17.55
C GLY A 35 0.16 -2.16 17.17
N VAL A 36 -0.55 -2.83 18.07
CA VAL A 36 -1.96 -3.23 17.85
C VAL A 36 -2.86 -2.00 17.66
N ALA A 37 -2.62 -0.95 18.45
CA ALA A 37 -3.39 0.29 18.37
C ALA A 37 -3.17 1.01 17.02
N GLU A 38 -1.93 1.08 16.55
CA GLU A 38 -1.61 1.72 15.27
C GLU A 38 -2.16 0.92 14.09
N ARG A 39 -2.10 -0.42 14.15
CA ARG A 39 -2.77 -1.28 13.18
C ARG A 39 -4.27 -0.97 13.12
N GLN A 40 -4.96 -0.94 14.26
CA GLN A 40 -6.40 -0.63 14.32
C GLN A 40 -6.70 0.77 13.77
N ALA A 41 -5.90 1.76 14.13
CA ALA A 41 -6.06 3.12 13.62
C ALA A 41 -5.84 3.20 12.10
N LEU A 42 -4.86 2.47 11.55
CA LEU A 42 -4.63 2.40 10.11
C LEU A 42 -5.78 1.69 9.37
N HIS A 43 -6.33 0.62 9.93
CA HIS A 43 -7.52 -0.05 9.38
C HIS A 43 -8.75 0.86 9.41
N ALA A 44 -8.98 1.57 10.51
CA ALA A 44 -10.06 2.54 10.63
C ALA A 44 -9.92 3.65 9.60
N LEU A 45 -8.70 4.19 9.42
CA LEU A 45 -8.41 5.19 8.40
C LEU A 45 -8.64 4.64 6.99
N ALA A 46 -8.14 3.44 6.68
CA ALA A 46 -8.34 2.78 5.39
C ALA A 46 -9.82 2.55 5.07
N SER A 47 -10.62 2.12 6.05
CA SER A 47 -12.06 1.94 5.94
C SER A 47 -12.78 3.28 5.69
N ASP A 48 -12.44 4.32 6.45
CA ASP A 48 -13.02 5.66 6.33
C ASP A 48 -12.73 6.30 4.96
N VAL A 49 -11.49 6.18 4.45
CA VAL A 49 -11.17 6.75 3.13
C VAL A 49 -11.79 5.98 1.99
N SER A 50 -11.87 4.65 2.10
CA SER A 50 -12.41 3.80 1.04
C SER A 50 -13.94 3.77 1.00
N LYS A 51 -14.62 4.05 2.12
CA LYS A 51 -16.09 3.98 2.26
C LYS A 51 -16.68 2.66 1.75
N GLY A 52 -15.97 1.55 1.98
CA GLY A 52 -16.36 0.21 1.49
C GLY A 52 -16.09 -0.04 -0.01
N GLY A 53 -15.45 0.89 -0.71
CA GLY A 53 -15.04 0.75 -2.11
C GLY A 53 -13.87 -0.21 -2.34
N VAL A 54 -13.28 -0.75 -1.26
CA VAL A 54 -12.18 -1.72 -1.32
C VAL A 54 -12.35 -2.81 -0.28
N THR A 55 -11.85 -4.00 -0.59
CA THR A 55 -11.64 -5.10 0.35
C THR A 55 -10.15 -5.25 0.61
N ILE A 56 -9.71 -5.18 1.86
CA ILE A 56 -8.31 -5.42 2.26
C ILE A 56 -8.08 -6.93 2.29
N THR A 57 -7.05 -7.41 1.60
CA THR A 57 -6.70 -8.84 1.54
C THR A 57 -5.39 -9.18 2.24
N ASP A 58 -4.51 -8.19 2.42
CA ASP A 58 -3.21 -8.36 3.08
C ASP A 58 -2.70 -7.00 3.59
N GLU A 59 -1.73 -7.02 4.49
CA GLU A 59 -1.12 -5.82 5.05
C GLU A 59 0.39 -5.94 5.33
N ARG A 60 1.09 -4.82 5.20
CA ARG A 60 2.45 -4.64 5.71
C ARG A 60 2.50 -3.35 6.52
N LEU A 61 2.98 -3.47 7.75
CA LEU A 61 3.12 -2.35 8.68
C LEU A 61 4.58 -1.95 8.83
N PHE A 62 4.80 -0.65 8.97
CA PHE A 62 6.12 -0.08 9.19
C PHE A 62 6.07 1.04 10.21
N THR A 63 7.02 1.05 11.14
CA THR A 63 7.26 2.20 12.03
C THR A 63 8.36 3.06 11.45
N VAL A 64 8.13 4.37 11.37
CA VAL A 64 9.13 5.37 10.99
C VAL A 64 9.50 6.19 12.22
N ASN A 65 10.79 6.19 12.59
CA ASN A 65 11.31 6.87 13.81
C ASN A 65 11.82 8.29 13.52
N LYS A 66 11.46 8.83 12.36
CA LYS A 66 11.72 10.21 11.96
C LYS A 66 10.50 10.75 11.25
N ALA A 67 10.33 12.06 11.26
CA ALA A 67 9.32 12.73 10.46
C ALA A 67 9.64 12.51 8.96
N VAL A 68 9.06 11.46 8.38
CA VAL A 68 9.06 11.24 6.94
C VAL A 68 7.82 11.95 6.40
N PRO A 69 7.97 12.96 5.52
CA PRO A 69 6.82 13.63 4.95
C PRO A 69 5.95 12.62 4.21
N TRP A 70 4.64 12.62 4.51
CA TRP A 70 3.67 11.78 3.82
C TRP A 70 3.77 11.88 2.29
N VAL A 71 3.96 13.10 1.78
CA VAL A 71 4.13 13.37 0.35
C VAL A 71 5.30 12.59 -0.26
N ALA A 72 6.39 12.37 0.50
CA ALA A 72 7.53 11.60 0.03
C ALA A 72 7.20 10.10 -0.07
N ILE A 73 6.45 9.55 0.90
CA ILE A 73 5.96 8.17 0.88
C ILE A 73 5.03 7.97 -0.31
N ALA A 74 4.00 8.82 -0.43
CA ALA A 74 2.99 8.75 -1.48
C ALA A 74 3.61 8.88 -2.88
N LYS A 75 4.50 9.86 -3.09
CA LYS A 75 5.18 10.07 -4.39
C LYS A 75 6.02 8.86 -4.80
N ARG A 76 6.70 8.21 -3.86
CA ARG A 76 7.49 7.01 -4.15
C ARG A 76 6.61 5.86 -4.64
N ILE A 77 5.48 5.65 -3.97
CA ILE A 77 4.50 4.63 -4.37
C ILE A 77 3.83 4.99 -5.69
N ASP A 78 3.50 6.26 -5.92
CA ASP A 78 2.92 6.73 -7.19
C ASP A 78 3.85 6.48 -8.38
N ASN A 79 5.15 6.76 -8.24
CA ASN A 79 6.12 6.47 -9.30
C ASN A 79 6.17 4.97 -9.63
N LEU A 80 6.16 4.10 -8.61
CA LEU A 80 6.11 2.64 -8.80
C LEU A 80 4.78 2.18 -9.40
N ALA A 81 3.66 2.79 -8.99
CA ALA A 81 2.34 2.54 -9.53
C ALA A 81 2.31 2.76 -11.03
N ARG A 82 2.79 3.93 -11.47
CA ARG A 82 2.82 4.33 -12.88
C ARG A 82 3.70 3.41 -13.72
N GLN A 83 4.88 3.06 -13.22
CA GLN A 83 5.77 2.08 -13.89
C GLN A 83 5.09 0.72 -14.09
N ARG A 84 4.16 0.35 -13.21
CA ARG A 84 3.40 -0.91 -13.26
C ARG A 84 2.03 -0.76 -13.94
N GLY A 85 1.73 0.40 -14.52
CA GLY A 85 0.48 0.65 -15.24
C GLY A 85 -0.76 0.80 -14.34
N ALA A 86 -0.58 1.07 -13.06
CA ALA A 86 -1.65 1.38 -12.12
C ALA A 86 -1.87 2.90 -12.03
N ILE A 87 -3.11 3.29 -11.73
CA ILE A 87 -3.53 4.69 -11.62
C ILE A 87 -3.83 5.05 -10.17
N SER A 88 -3.48 6.27 -9.76
CA SER A 88 -3.94 6.79 -8.48
C SER A 88 -5.46 6.91 -8.50
N VAL A 89 -6.11 6.46 -7.42
CA VAL A 89 -7.55 6.57 -7.22
C VAL A 89 -7.80 7.68 -6.22
N ALA A 90 -8.61 8.66 -6.62
CA ALA A 90 -9.19 9.60 -5.68
C ALA A 90 -10.22 8.84 -4.83
N LEU A 91 -9.84 8.47 -3.61
CA LEU A 91 -10.77 7.86 -2.68
C LEU A 91 -11.74 8.94 -2.15
N PRO A 92 -13.05 8.65 -2.05
CA PRO A 92 -14.09 9.64 -1.72
C PRO A 92 -13.98 10.23 -0.30
N GLY A 93 -13.10 9.68 0.55
CA GLY A 93 -12.75 10.25 1.85
C GLY A 93 -11.35 10.88 1.93
N ALA A 94 -10.52 10.76 0.88
CA ALA A 94 -9.16 11.27 0.85
C ALA A 94 -9.13 12.67 0.21
N ASP A 95 -9.31 13.71 1.01
CA ASP A 95 -8.94 15.07 0.58
C ASP A 95 -7.42 15.10 0.34
N PRO A 96 -6.94 15.51 -0.85
CA PRO A 96 -5.51 15.66 -1.12
C PRO A 96 -4.89 16.60 -0.08
N GLY A 97 -4.09 16.05 0.84
CA GLY A 97 -3.41 16.81 1.88
C GLY A 97 -4.08 16.88 3.25
N LYS A 98 -5.30 16.34 3.46
CA LYS A 98 -5.94 16.31 4.80
C LYS A 98 -5.97 14.94 5.45
N LYS A 99 -6.04 13.86 4.68
CA LYS A 99 -5.93 12.49 5.20
C LYS A 99 -4.67 11.84 4.66
N LEU A 100 -3.91 11.19 5.53
CA LEU A 100 -2.65 10.56 5.20
C LEU A 100 -2.88 9.16 4.62
N ALA A 101 -3.74 9.08 3.61
CA ALA A 101 -4.04 7.84 2.90
C ALA A 101 -4.34 8.07 1.42
N GLN A 102 -3.89 7.14 0.57
CA GLN A 102 -4.06 7.18 -0.88
C GLN A 102 -4.05 5.75 -1.44
N ALA A 103 -4.77 5.50 -2.53
CA ALA A 103 -4.78 4.19 -3.17
C ALA A 103 -4.43 4.26 -4.65
N TRP A 104 -3.93 3.14 -5.17
CA TRP A 104 -3.59 2.94 -6.57
C TRP A 104 -4.20 1.65 -7.07
N ARG A 105 -4.84 1.71 -8.24
CA ARG A 105 -5.59 0.60 -8.85
C ARG A 105 -4.92 0.16 -10.14
N ALA A 106 -4.64 -1.13 -10.23
CA ALA A 106 -4.22 -1.80 -11.45
C ALA A 106 -5.45 -2.14 -12.32
N ARG A 107 -5.22 -2.46 -13.60
CA ARG A 107 -6.29 -2.75 -14.58
C ARG A 107 -7.14 -3.97 -14.24
N ASP A 108 -6.60 -4.90 -13.46
CA ASP A 108 -7.27 -6.12 -13.03
C ASP A 108 -8.16 -5.92 -11.78
N GLY A 109 -8.28 -4.68 -11.29
CA GLY A 109 -9.08 -4.33 -10.10
C GLY A 109 -8.36 -4.51 -8.77
N ARG A 110 -7.12 -5.03 -8.76
CA ARG A 110 -6.28 -5.08 -7.55
C ARG A 110 -5.53 -3.77 -7.37
N GLY A 111 -5.02 -3.54 -6.17
CA GLY A 111 -4.28 -2.32 -5.88
C GLY A 111 -3.58 -2.31 -4.54
N VAL A 112 -3.02 -1.16 -4.21
CA VAL A 112 -2.50 -0.87 -2.88
C VAL A 112 -3.23 0.35 -2.33
N LEU A 113 -3.58 0.30 -1.05
CA LEU A 113 -3.94 1.46 -0.26
C LEU A 113 -2.80 1.69 0.73
N VAL A 114 -2.24 2.88 0.74
CA VAL A 114 -1.23 3.29 1.71
C VAL A 114 -1.87 4.26 2.67
N ALA A 115 -1.62 4.07 3.97
CA ALA A 115 -2.10 4.97 5.02
C ALA A 115 -0.98 5.23 6.04
N MET A 116 -1.06 6.35 6.75
CA MET A 116 -0.13 6.70 7.81
C MET A 116 -0.87 7.28 9.02
N VAL A 117 -0.49 6.82 10.21
CA VAL A 117 -0.85 7.43 11.49
C VAL A 117 0.40 8.14 12.01
N PRO A 118 0.39 9.48 12.11
CA PRO A 118 1.55 10.23 12.56
C PRO A 118 1.69 10.17 14.08
N SER A 119 2.93 10.25 14.56
CA SER A 119 3.25 10.40 15.98
C SER A 119 4.26 11.55 16.16
N PRO A 120 4.44 12.09 17.39
CA PRO A 120 5.36 13.21 17.62
C PRO A 120 6.81 12.92 17.18
N THR A 121 7.23 11.66 17.20
CA THR A 121 8.58 11.22 16.83
C THR A 121 8.64 10.54 15.45
N GLY A 122 7.52 10.46 14.73
CA GLY A 122 7.45 9.83 13.41
C GLY A 122 6.05 9.34 13.07
N GLY A 123 5.85 8.01 13.01
CA GLY A 123 4.54 7.43 12.78
C GLY A 123 4.55 5.97 12.34
N THR A 124 3.38 5.44 12.04
CA THR A 124 3.20 4.09 11.51
C THR A 124 2.55 4.17 10.14
N VAL A 125 3.11 3.45 9.18
CA VAL A 125 2.67 3.39 7.79
C VAL A 125 2.13 1.99 7.51
N GLY A 126 0.91 1.91 6.98
CA GLY A 126 0.30 0.67 6.54
C GLY A 126 0.23 0.63 5.02
N TYR A 127 0.72 -0.45 4.42
CA TYR A 127 0.46 -0.80 3.03
C TYR A 127 -0.55 -1.94 3.01
N PHE A 128 -1.68 -1.73 2.38
CA PHE A 128 -2.79 -2.67 2.32
C PHE A 128 -2.95 -3.16 0.89
N ALA A 129 -2.90 -4.48 0.68
CA ALA A 129 -3.33 -5.08 -0.56
C ALA A 129 -4.84 -4.95 -0.61
N VAL A 130 -5.36 -4.42 -1.70
CA VAL A 130 -6.79 -4.19 -1.85
C VAL A 130 -7.33 -4.72 -3.16
N THR A 131 -8.58 -5.17 -3.13
CA THR A 131 -9.40 -5.39 -4.32
C THR A 131 -10.48 -4.31 -4.35
N PHE A 132 -10.57 -3.56 -5.44
CA PHE A 132 -11.61 -2.54 -5.61
C PHE A 132 -12.94 -3.21 -5.95
N THR A 133 -13.99 -2.85 -5.22
CA THR A 133 -15.33 -3.45 -5.38
C THR A 133 -16.13 -2.83 -6.53
N GLN A 134 -15.68 -1.70 -7.09
CA GLN A 134 -16.29 -1.04 -8.24
C GLN A 134 -15.30 -0.86 -9.39
N ARG A 135 -15.75 -1.14 -10.63
CA ARG A 135 -14.99 -0.97 -11.88
C ARG A 135 -15.02 0.48 -12.33
#